data_AF-A0A1G0GST9-F1
#
_entry.id   AF-A0A1G0GST9-F1
#
_cell.length_a   1.000
_cell.length_b   1.000
_cell.length_c   1.000
_cell.angle_alpha   90.00
_cell.angle_beta   90.00
_cell.angle_gamma   90.00
#
_symmetry.space_group_name_H-M   'P 1'
#
loop_
_entity.id
_entity.type
_entity.pdbx_description
1 polymer ?
#
loop_
_entity_poly.entity_id
_entity_poly.type
_entity_poly.pdbx_seq_one_letter_code
_entity_poly.pdbx_strand_id
1 'polypeptide(L)'
;MHKEATVNARIEPKLKANAEHILHEVGLSSAEAVRLFYKQICLHKGLPFSVSIPNAITQQAMKEARSKKTHKAKRVKDIFNDLD
;
A
#
# COMPACT_ATOMS: atom_id res chain seq x y z
N MET A 1 1.43 -23.94 25.93
CA MET A 1 0.34 -24.02 24.93
C MET A 1 0.90 -23.47 23.62
N HIS A 2 1.24 -24.34 22.67
CA HIS A 2 1.77 -23.93 21.37
C HIS A 2 0.71 -23.13 20.63
N LYS A 3 0.85 -21.80 20.58
CA LYS A 3 -0.07 -20.92 19.84
C LYS A 3 0.46 -20.73 18.43
N GLU A 4 0.49 -21.81 17.66
CA GLU A 4 0.76 -21.74 16.23
C GLU A 4 -0.57 -21.75 15.48
N ALA A 5 -0.73 -20.82 14.55
CA ALA A 5 -1.89 -20.74 13.66
C ALA A 5 -1.40 -20.85 12.22
N THR A 6 -2.03 -21.73 11.44
CA THR A 6 -1.65 -21.99 10.05
C THR A 6 -2.50 -21.13 9.10
N VAL A 7 -1.85 -20.52 8.11
CA VAL A 7 -2.51 -19.79 7.01
C VAL A 7 -2.40 -20.62 5.74
N ASN A 8 -3.53 -21.03 5.18
CA ASN A 8 -3.61 -21.75 3.90
C ASN A 8 -4.45 -20.95 2.91
N ALA A 9 -3.89 -20.67 1.73
CA ALA A 9 -4.58 -19.95 0.66
C ALA A 9 -4.32 -20.62 -0.70
N ARG A 10 -5.36 -20.73 -1.52
CA ARG A 10 -5.22 -21.18 -2.91
C ARG A 10 -4.80 -19.99 -3.78
N ILE A 11 -3.80 -20.19 -4.62
CA ILE A 11 -3.29 -19.18 -5.55
C ILE A 11 -3.03 -19.83 -6.91
N GLU A 12 -3.04 -19.02 -7.96
CA GLU A 12 -2.69 -19.48 -9.30
C GLU A 12 -1.23 -19.98 -9.33
N PRO A 13 -0.93 -21.16 -9.93
CA PRO A 13 0.43 -21.70 -9.96
C PRO A 13 1.46 -20.75 -10.58
N LYS A 14 1.09 -20.02 -11.64
CA LYS A 14 1.96 -19.06 -12.30
C LYS A 14 2.27 -17.87 -11.40
N LEU A 15 1.26 -17.35 -10.71
CA LEU A 15 1.43 -16.26 -9.74
C LEU A 15 2.36 -16.69 -8.60
N LYS A 16 2.18 -17.92 -8.09
CA LYS A 16 3.05 -18.50 -7.06
C LYS A 16 4.51 -18.51 -7.52
N ALA A 17 4.78 -19.13 -8.68
CA ALA A 17 6.14 -19.28 -9.18
C ALA A 17 6.83 -17.92 -9.39
N ASN A 18 6.12 -16.95 -9.97
CA ASN A 18 6.65 -15.60 -10.17
C ASN A 18 6.98 -14.90 -8.84
N ALA A 19 6.07 -14.97 -7.87
CA ALA A 19 6.30 -14.36 -6.56
C ALA A 19 7.46 -15.02 -5.82
N GLU A 20 7.55 -16.35 -5.84
CA GLU A 20 8.62 -17.10 -5.18
C GLU A 20 10.00 -16.82 -5.79
N HIS A 21 10.05 -16.62 -7.11
CA HIS A 21 11.29 -16.20 -7.78
C HIS A 21 11.78 -14.84 -7.27
N ILE A 22 10.89 -13.83 -7.24
CA ILE A 22 11.24 -12.49 -6.74
C ILE A 22 11.62 -12.54 -5.26
N LEU A 23 10.88 -13.29 -4.45
CA LEU A 23 11.17 -13.44 -3.02
C LEU A 23 12.55 -14.08 -2.79
N HIS A 24 12.91 -15.08 -3.59
CA HIS A 24 14.22 -15.71 -3.54
C HIS A 24 15.35 -14.72 -3.89
N GLU A 25 15.17 -13.86 -4.89
CA GLU A 25 16.17 -12.84 -5.25
C GLU A 25 16.43 -11.85 -4.10
N VAL A 26 15.43 -11.57 -3.26
CA VAL A 26 15.58 -10.70 -2.08
C VAL A 26 15.87 -11.47 -0.78
N GLY A 27 16.13 -12.79 -0.87
CA GLY A 27 16.51 -13.62 0.27
C GLY A 27 15.37 -13.94 1.25
N LEU A 28 14.12 -13.96 0.77
CA LEU A 28 12.94 -14.26 1.57
C LEU A 28 12.27 -15.57 1.11
N SER A 29 11.80 -16.36 2.07
CA SER A 29 10.87 -17.45 1.80
C SER A 29 9.42 -16.95 1.69
N SER A 30 8.56 -17.73 1.02
CA SER A 30 7.12 -17.46 0.94
C SER A 30 6.48 -17.31 2.32
N ALA A 31 6.91 -18.14 3.28
CA ALA A 31 6.41 -18.09 4.65
C ALA A 31 6.84 -16.81 5.39
N GLU A 32 8.06 -16.32 5.16
CA GLU A 32 8.52 -15.05 5.73
C GLU A 32 7.77 -13.87 5.12
N ALA A 33 7.55 -13.88 3.81
CA ALA A 33 6.78 -12.85 3.13
C ALA A 33 5.35 -12.77 3.67
N VAL A 34 4.67 -13.92 3.86
CA VAL A 34 3.35 -13.96 4.49
C VAL A 34 3.40 -13.43 5.92
N ARG A 35 4.38 -13.84 6.75
CA ARG A 35 4.53 -13.32 8.12
C ARG A 35 4.77 -11.80 8.13
N LEU A 36 5.59 -11.30 7.23
CA LEU A 36 5.87 -9.87 7.08
C LEU A 36 4.61 -9.10 6.69
N PHE A 37 3.82 -9.63 5.77
CA PHE A 37 2.54 -9.03 5.38
C PHE A 37 1.57 -8.88 6.58
N TYR A 38 1.42 -9.91 7.41
CA TYR A 38 0.60 -9.81 8.63
C TYR A 38 1.15 -8.78 9.62
N LYS A 39 2.47 -8.73 9.82
CA LYS A 39 3.09 -7.69 10.67
C LYS A 39 2.81 -6.28 10.15
N GLN A 40 2.89 -6.09 8.83
CA GLN A 40 2.59 -4.82 8.18
C GLN A 40 1.12 -4.42 8.37
N ILE A 41 0.18 -5.37 8.28
CA ILE A 41 -1.23 -5.10 8.59
C ILE A 41 -1.40 -4.59 10.02
N CYS A 42 -0.78 -5.26 10.99
CA CYS A 42 -0.84 -4.84 12.39
C CYS A 42 -0.23 -3.46 12.60
N LEU A 43 0.91 -3.16 11.96
CA LEU A 43 1.61 -1.89 12.07
C LEU A 43 0.79 -0.73 11.50
N HIS A 44 0.21 -0.91 10.32
CA HIS A 44 -0.54 0.13 9.61
C HIS A 44 -2.01 0.23 10.02
N LYS A 45 -2.51 -0.68 10.87
CA LYS A 45 -3.94 -0.83 11.21
C LYS A 45 -4.81 -0.90 9.95
N GLY A 46 -4.32 -1.56 8.92
CA GLY A 46 -4.89 -1.55 7.58
C GLY A 46 -3.99 -2.26 6.59
N LEU A 47 -4.39 -2.35 5.32
CA LEU A 47 -3.54 -2.98 4.32
C LEU A 47 -2.29 -2.13 4.05
N PRO A 48 -1.11 -2.75 3.89
CA PRO A 48 0.15 -2.02 3.66
C PRO A 48 0.32 -1.56 2.20
N PHE A 49 -0.78 -1.47 1.46
CA PHE A 49 -0.86 -0.93 0.12
C PHE A 49 -2.24 -0.31 -0.08
N SER A 50 -2.33 0.65 -1.00
CA SER A 50 -3.58 1.38 -1.26
C SER A 50 -4.58 0.47 -1.98
N VAL A 51 -5.67 0.10 -1.28
CA VAL A 51 -6.83 -0.63 -1.83
C VAL A 51 -8.01 0.31 -2.06
N SER A 52 -7.76 1.40 -2.76
CA SER A 52 -8.80 2.34 -3.16
C SER A 52 -8.87 2.40 -4.67
N ILE A 53 -10.06 2.19 -5.23
CA ILE A 53 -10.37 2.72 -6.56
C ILE A 53 -10.81 4.17 -6.32
N PRO A 54 -9.95 5.18 -6.57
CA PRO A 54 -10.34 6.57 -6.35
C PRO A 54 -11.56 6.87 -7.20
N ASN A 55 -12.55 7.56 -6.62
CA ASN A 55 -13.71 8.01 -7.37
C ASN A 55 -13.30 9.07 -8.41
N ALA A 56 -14.20 9.43 -9.32
CA ALA A 56 -13.90 10.36 -10.41
C ALA A 56 -13.35 11.71 -9.90
N ILE A 57 -13.87 12.20 -8.77
CA ILE A 57 -13.45 13.46 -8.14
C ILE A 57 -12.01 13.33 -7.64
N THR A 58 -11.69 12.28 -6.88
CA THR A 58 -10.34 12.01 -6.37
C THR A 58 -9.35 11.83 -7.52
N GLN A 59 -9.74 11.11 -8.58
CA GLN A 59 -8.89 10.95 -9.76
C GLN A 59 -8.59 12.29 -10.43
N GLN A 60 -9.58 13.16 -10.57
CA GLN A 60 -9.42 14.48 -11.17
C GLN A 60 -8.51 15.37 -10.30
N ALA A 61 -8.74 15.41 -8.98
CA ALA A 61 -7.89 16.14 -8.05
C ALA A 61 -6.42 15.66 -8.09
N MET A 62 -6.19 14.35 -8.18
CA MET A 62 -4.84 13.79 -8.34
C MET A 62 -4.19 14.20 -9.67
N LYS A 63 -4.95 14.29 -10.77
CA LYS A 63 -4.45 14.77 -12.07
C LYS A 63 -4.08 16.25 -12.02
N GLU A 64 -4.90 17.08 -11.39
CA GLU A 64 -4.63 18.51 -11.21
C GLU A 64 -3.40 18.76 -10.35
N ALA A 65 -3.25 18.02 -9.24
CA ALA A 65 -2.05 18.06 -8.41
C ALA A 65 -0.78 17.69 -9.19
N ARG A 66 -0.80 16.58 -9.94
CA ARG A 66 0.34 16.13 -10.77
C ARG A 66 0.68 17.11 -11.90
N SER A 67 -0.33 17.76 -12.48
CA SER A 67 -0.14 18.77 -13.52
C SER A 67 0.20 20.17 -12.98
N LYS A 68 0.48 20.30 -11.67
CA LYS A 68 0.82 21.56 -10.98
C LYS A 68 -0.27 22.65 -11.14
N LYS A 69 -1.53 22.23 -11.30
CA LYS A 69 -2.72 23.10 -11.38
C LYS A 69 -3.36 23.34 -10.00
N THR A 70 -2.60 23.15 -8.93
CA THR A 70 -3.04 23.40 -7.55
C THR A 70 -2.69 24.82 -7.10
N HIS A 71 -3.42 25.31 -6.10
CA HIS A 71 -3.09 26.56 -5.42
C HIS A 71 -1.66 26.49 -4.85
N LYS A 72 -0.92 27.59 -5.02
CA LYS A 72 0.45 27.74 -4.52
C LYS A 72 0.46 28.82 -3.46
N ALA A 73 0.93 28.45 -2.28
CA ALA A 73 1.17 29.38 -1.18
C ALA A 73 2.67 29.59 -1.01
N LYS A 74 3.06 30.81 -0.61
CA LYS A 74 4.46 31.15 -0.33
C LYS A 74 4.86 30.75 1.10
N ARG A 75 3.91 30.75 2.03
CA ARG A 75 4.11 30.37 3.44
C ARG A 75 3.00 29.47 3.92
N VAL A 76 3.31 28.68 4.95
CA VAL A 76 2.35 27.78 5.62
C VAL A 76 1.11 28.55 6.10
N LYS A 77 1.29 29.77 6.63
CA LYS A 77 0.18 30.62 7.08
C LYS A 77 -0.78 31.01 5.94
N ASP A 78 -0.26 31.21 4.73
CA ASP A 78 -1.07 31.57 3.56
C ASP A 78 -1.94 30.38 3.13
N ILE A 79 -1.46 29.13 3.27
CA ILE A 79 -2.24 27.92 3.01
C ILE A 79 -3.49 27.88 3.90
N PHE A 80 -3.33 28.12 5.20
CA PHE A 80 -4.46 28.06 6.13
C PHE A 80 -5.48 29.19 5.90
N ASN A 81 -5.01 30.40 5.59
CA ASN A 81 -5.90 31.52 5.27
C ASN A 81 -6.71 31.29 3.98
N ASP A 82 -6.20 30.51 3.03
CA ASP A 82 -6.86 30.20 1.76
C ASP A 82 -7.87 29.02 1.89
N LEU A 83 -7.92 28.36 3.05
CA LEU A 83 -8.78 27.18 3.31
C LEU A 83 -10.05 27.51 4.13
N ASP A 84 -10.13 28.72 4.68
CA ASP A 84 -11.29 29.27 5.39
C ASP A 84 -12.20 30.09 4.45
#